data_AF-A0A432VVC0-F1
#
_entry.id   AF-A0A432VVC0-F1
#
_cell.length_a   1.000
_cell.length_b   1.000
_cell.length_c   1.000
_cell.angle_alpha   90.00
_cell.angle_beta   90.00
_cell.angle_gamma   90.00
#
_symmetry.space_group_name_H-M   'P 1'
#
loop_
_entity.id
_entity.type
_entity.pdbx_description
1 polymer ?
#
loop_
_entity_poly.entity_id
_entity_poly.type
_entity_poly.pdbx_seq_one_letter_code
_entity_poly.pdbx_strand_id
1 'polypeptide(L)'
;MIIFFVCILVGFAICLPFYKKMLNVVREMDREFSSDVKGRSGFNNGVHGNFFMGKLYVLMLPMFCNLLIAFLLYLLIQKLS
;
A
#
# COMPACT_ATOMS: atom_id res chain seq x y z
N MET A 1 17.33 10.12 -17.39
CA MET A 1 16.13 10.40 -16.56
C MET A 1 14.82 9.91 -17.20
N ILE A 2 14.62 10.07 -18.52
CA ILE A 2 13.38 9.64 -19.21
C ILE A 2 13.05 8.16 -18.97
N ILE A 3 14.04 7.27 -19.10
CA ILE A 3 13.88 5.82 -18.91
C ILE A 3 13.39 5.48 -17.50
N PHE A 4 13.94 6.14 -16.48
CA PHE A 4 13.53 5.93 -15.08
C PHE A 4 12.06 6.33 -14.86
N PHE A 5 11.62 7.42 -15.49
CA PHE A 5 10.23 7.87 -15.39
C PHE A 5 9.25 6.88 -16.05
N VAL A 6 9.65 6.27 -17.17
CA VAL A 6 8.87 5.21 -17.83
C VAL A 6 8.80 3.97 -16.95
N CYS A 7 9.88 3.56 -16.30
CA CYS A 7 9.88 2.43 -15.35
C CYS A 7 8.92 2.64 -14.18
N ILE A 8 8.81 3.88 -13.66
CA ILE A 8 7.85 4.22 -12.60
C ILE A 8 6.40 4.10 -13.10
N LEU A 9 6.10 4.59 -14.30
CA LEU A 9 4.75 4.51 -14.87
C LEU A 9 4.32 3.07 -15.15
N VAL A 10 5.23 2.25 -15.69
CA VAL A 10 5.00 0.82 -15.92
C VAL A 10 4.84 0.08 -14.60
N GLY A 11 5.71 0.34 -13.62
CA GLY A 11 5.57 -0.19 -12.26
C GLY A 11 4.22 0.16 -11.64
N PHE A 12 3.78 1.40 -11.80
CA PHE A 12 2.49 1.86 -11.27
C PHE A 12 1.32 1.11 -11.92
N ALA A 13 1.37 0.90 -13.24
CA ALA A 13 0.37 0.13 -13.95
C ALA A 13 0.31 -1.35 -13.49
N ILE A 14 1.47 -1.98 -13.26
CA ILE A 14 1.57 -3.35 -12.75
C ILE A 14 1.06 -3.45 -11.30
N CYS A 15 1.37 -2.46 -10.46
CA CYS A 15 0.95 -2.42 -9.06
C CYS A 15 -0.50 -1.97 -8.88
N LEU A 16 -1.14 -1.35 -9.88
CA LEU A 16 -2.52 -0.86 -9.82
C LEU A 16 -3.55 -1.88 -9.27
N PRO A 17 -3.60 -3.15 -9.73
CA PRO A 17 -4.48 -4.16 -9.14
C PRO A 17 -4.17 -4.43 -7.66
N PHE A 18 -2.90 -4.37 -7.28
CA PHE A 18 -2.46 -4.52 -5.89
C PHE A 18 -2.95 -3.35 -5.03
N TYR A 19 -2.84 -2.11 -5.51
CA TYR A 19 -3.39 -0.93 -4.84
C TYR A 19 -4.90 -1.05 -4.62
N LYS A 20 -5.64 -1.49 -5.64
CA LYS A 20 -7.11 -1.71 -5.53
C LYS A 20 -7.44 -2.77 -4.47
N LYS A 21 -6.70 -3.87 -4.45
CA LYS A 21 -6.88 -4.94 -3.45
C LYS A 21 -6.60 -4.43 -2.03
N MET A 22 -5.49 -3.72 -1.82
CA MET A 22 -5.12 -3.14 -0.52
C MET A 22 -6.15 -2.12 -0.03
N LEU A 23 -6.66 -1.26 -0.91
CA LEU A 23 -7.75 -0.33 -0.60
C LEU A 23 -9.02 -1.06 -0.13
N ASN A 24 -9.32 -2.22 -0.73
CA ASN A 24 -10.45 -3.02 -0.31
C ASN A 24 -10.23 -3.65 1.07
N VAL A 25 -9.01 -4.16 1.34
CA VAL A 25 -8.63 -4.67 2.67
C VAL A 25 -8.72 -3.57 3.73
N VAL A 26 -8.25 -2.36 3.44
CA VAL A 26 -8.38 -1.22 4.37
C VAL A 26 -9.85 -0.88 4.64
N ARG A 27 -10.71 -0.94 3.61
CA ARG A 27 -12.16 -0.73 3.76
C ARG A 27 -12.84 -1.83 4.58
N GLU A 28 -12.43 -3.08 4.41
CA GLU A 28 -12.92 -4.21 5.21
C GLU A 28 -12.50 -4.06 6.67
N MET A 29 -11.24 -3.74 6.92
CA MET A 29 -10.73 -3.40 8.25
C MET A 29 -11.56 -2.25 8.86
N ASP A 30 -11.80 -1.17 8.12
CA ASP A 30 -12.62 -0.05 8.60
C ASP A 30 -14.04 -0.47 9.01
N ARG A 31 -14.67 -1.37 8.24
CA ARG A 31 -15.99 -1.90 8.56
C ARG A 31 -15.97 -2.73 9.83
N GLU A 32 -15.03 -3.66 9.96
CA GLU A 32 -14.87 -4.50 11.16
C GLU A 32 -14.65 -3.64 12.41
N PHE A 33 -13.78 -2.63 12.30
CA PHE A 33 -13.52 -1.72 13.40
C PHE A 33 -14.76 -0.91 13.78
N SER A 34 -15.54 -0.41 12.80
CA SER A 34 -16.77 0.32 13.08
C SER A 34 -17.85 -0.55 13.75
N SER A 35 -17.86 -1.85 13.44
CA SER A 35 -18.76 -2.85 14.04
C SER A 35 -18.37 -3.13 15.50
N ASP A 36 -17.09 -3.37 15.76
CA ASP A 36 -16.57 -3.66 17.10
C ASP A 36 -16.57 -2.44 18.04
N VAL A 37 -16.32 -1.23 17.51
CA VAL A 37 -16.35 0.03 18.28
C VAL A 37 -17.75 0.39 18.76
N LYS A 38 -18.80 0.08 17.98
CA LYS A 38 -20.20 0.29 18.43
C LYS A 38 -20.60 -0.61 19.60
N GLY A 39 -19.91 -1.73 19.81
CA GLY A 39 -20.21 -2.70 20.88
C GLY A 39 -19.51 -2.42 22.22
N ARG A 40 -18.45 -1.60 22.26
CA ARG A 40 -17.69 -1.34 23.49
C ARG A 40 -17.46 0.15 23.67
N SER A 41 -18.22 0.77 24.58
CA SER A 41 -18.19 2.17 25.01
C SER A 41 -16.91 2.63 25.73
N GLY A 42 -15.76 2.01 25.44
CA GLY A 42 -14.50 2.24 26.15
C GLY A 42 -13.27 1.98 25.27
N PHE A 43 -13.27 2.48 24.04
CA PHE A 43 -12.10 2.36 23.17
C PHE A 43 -10.94 3.20 23.71
N ASN A 44 -10.01 2.54 24.41
CA ASN A 44 -8.74 3.12 24.83
C ASN A 44 -7.91 3.57 23.61
N ASN A 45 -7.29 4.75 23.70
CA ASN A 45 -6.47 5.38 22.65
C ASN A 45 -5.40 4.44 22.02
N GLY A 46 -4.93 3.44 22.75
CA GLY A 46 -3.94 2.47 22.25
C GLY A 46 -4.44 1.54 21.14
N VAL A 47 -5.71 1.10 21.18
CA VAL A 47 -6.26 0.21 20.14
C VAL A 47 -6.51 1.00 18.84
N HIS A 48 -6.93 2.26 18.96
CA HIS A 48 -7.09 3.18 17.84
C HIS A 48 -5.74 3.48 17.16
N GLY A 49 -4.67 3.67 17.94
CA GLY A 49 -3.32 3.87 17.44
C GLY A 49 -2.76 2.66 16.68
N ASN A 50 -2.97 1.44 17.20
CA ASN A 50 -2.54 0.21 16.53
C ASN A 50 -3.30 -0.01 15.21
N PHE A 51 -4.60 0.31 15.19
CA PHE A 51 -5.42 0.19 13.99
C PHE A 51 -5.01 1.18 12.90
N PHE A 52 -4.73 2.42 13.30
CA PHE A 52 -4.21 3.44 12.41
C PHE A 52 -2.85 3.04 11.81
N MET A 53 -1.94 2.53 12.65
CA MET A 53 -0.64 2.03 12.17
C MET A 53 -0.80 0.86 11.19
N GLY A 54 -1.69 -0.08 11.46
CA GLY A 54 -2.00 -1.19 10.55
C GLY A 54 -2.42 -0.71 9.16
N LYS A 55 -3.33 0.27 9.08
CA LYS A 55 -3.72 0.88 7.80
C LYS A 55 -2.56 1.58 7.11
N LEU A 56 -1.74 2.30 7.87
CA LEU A 56 -0.60 3.03 7.33
C LEU A 56 0.40 2.07 6.67
N TYR A 57 0.72 0.95 7.33
CA TYR A 57 1.57 -0.09 6.78
C TYR A 57 0.99 -0.71 5.49
N VAL A 58 -0.31 -1.03 5.49
CA VAL A 58 -1.00 -1.60 4.33
C VAL A 58 -1.00 -0.62 3.14
N LEU A 59 -1.11 0.68 3.39
CA LEU A 59 -1.04 1.73 2.37
C LEU A 59 0.40 2.03 1.90
N MET A 60 1.42 1.89 2.75
CA MET A 60 2.82 2.10 2.37
C MET A 60 3.41 0.94 1.58
N LEU A 61 2.96 -0.30 1.83
CA LEU A 61 3.47 -1.48 1.13
C LEU A 61 3.44 -1.38 -0.40
N PRO A 62 2.33 -0.95 -1.05
CA PRO A 62 2.31 -0.84 -2.50
C PRO A 62 3.19 0.29 -3.05
N MET A 63 3.45 1.36 -2.27
CA MET A 63 4.44 2.38 -2.66
C MET A 63 5.84 1.79 -2.69
N PHE A 64 6.19 1.02 -1.65
CA PHE A 64 7.48 0.36 -1.57
C PHE A 64 7.67 -0.68 -2.69
N CYS A 65 6.66 -1.52 -2.94
CA CYS A 65 6.68 -2.47 -4.06
C CYS A 65 6.86 -1.77 -5.40
N ASN A 66 6.19 -0.64 -5.62
CA ASN A 66 6.32 0.10 -6.87
C ASN A 66 7.73 0.67 -7.07
N LEU A 67 8.34 1.18 -6.00
CA LEU A 67 9.72 1.65 -6.02
C LEU A 67 10.71 0.52 -6.35
N LEU A 68 10.51 -0.65 -5.74
CA LEU A 68 11.36 -1.83 -5.90
C LEU A 68 11.25 -2.39 -7.34
N ILE A 69 10.04 -2.46 -7.88
CA ILE A 69 9.79 -2.88 -9.28
C ILE A 69 10.40 -1.89 -10.26
N ALA A 70 10.22 -0.59 -10.05
CA ALA A 70 10.80 0.43 -10.90
C ALA A 70 12.35 0.37 -10.88
N PHE A 71 12.95 0.11 -9.72
CA PHE A 71 14.39 -0.07 -9.58
C PHE A 71 14.90 -1.35 -10.27
N LEU A 72 14.20 -2.48 -10.10
CA LEU A 72 14.54 -3.73 -10.78
C LEU A 72 14.44 -3.62 -12.31
N LEU A 73 13.38 -2.97 -12.81
CA LEU A 73 13.21 -2.67 -14.23
C LEU A 73 14.35 -1.80 -14.76
N TYR A 74 14.73 -0.77 -14.00
CA TYR A 74 15.85 0.09 -14.36
C TYR A 74 17.18 -0.67 -14.46
N LEU A 75 17.49 -1.53 -13.47
CA LEU A 75 18.69 -2.38 -13.50
C LEU A 75 18.68 -3.37 -14.67
N LEU A 76 17.54 -3.98 -14.96
CA LEU A 76 17.37 -4.88 -16.10
C LEU A 76 17.66 -4.17 -17.43
N ILE A 77 17.11 -2.98 -17.61
CA ILE A 77 17.35 -2.16 -18.81
C ILE A 77 18.82 -1.75 -18.90
N GLN A 78 19.43 -1.35 -17.79
CA GLN A 78 20.85 -0.98 -17.77
C GLN A 78 21.77 -2.15 -18.14
N LYS A 79 21.44 -3.38 -17.73
CA LYS A 79 22.24 -4.57 -18.07
C LYS A 79 22.03 -5.03 -19.52
N LEU A 80 20.90 -4.67 -20.13
CA LEU A 80 20.57 -5.04 -21.51
C LEU A 80 21.09 -4.03 -22.55
N SER A 81 21.43 -2.82 -22.11
CA SER A 81 22.05 -1.75 -22.91
C SER A 81 23.57 -1.83 -22.89
#